data_AF-A0A502JMI1-F1
#
_entry.id   AF-A0A502JMI1-F1
#
_cell.length_a   1.000
_cell.length_b   1.000
_cell.length_c   1.000
_cell.angle_alpha   90.00
_cell.angle_beta   90.00
_cell.angle_gamma   90.00
#
_symmetry.space_group_name_H-M   'P 1'
#
loop_
_entity.id
_entity.type
_entity.pdbx_description
1 polymer ?
#
loop_
_entity_poly.entity_id
_entity_poly.type
_entity_poly.pdbx_seq_one_letter_code
_entity_poly.pdbx_strand_id
1 'polypeptide(L)'
;MASLTYQDLCKQQQQYNNVLIERRATLREQIRQLRVALAMDLGLLERTYKKQLNDPAPTELYVKITDCNGAPSDAHQLKAEYDCLHNPNITFGLTLTLEEGPTIYPKKPVRLVITAYYLSENSVRFVFPNIDGTPSFGVRIDDDEQSKFTQVVEAYKQLVMKTFTI
;
A
#
# COMPACT_ATOMS: atom_id res chain seq x y z
N MET A 1 -12.20 -40.17 25.46
CA MET A 1 -11.45 -39.10 24.77
C MET A 1 -11.55 -39.40 23.29
N ALA A 2 -12.13 -38.50 22.47
CA ALA A 2 -12.14 -38.71 21.03
C ALA A 2 -10.71 -38.55 20.50
N SER A 3 -10.22 -39.52 19.74
CA SER A 3 -8.89 -39.43 19.13
C SER A 3 -8.94 -38.52 17.91
N LEU A 4 -8.03 -37.55 17.84
CA LEU A 4 -7.86 -36.68 16.68
C LEU A 4 -7.49 -37.52 15.44
N THR A 5 -8.20 -37.36 14.32
CA THR A 5 -7.91 -38.10 13.09
C THR A 5 -7.02 -37.30 12.14
N TYR A 6 -6.39 -37.99 11.18
CA TYR A 6 -5.66 -37.33 10.09
C TYR A 6 -6.56 -36.36 9.30
N GLN A 7 -7.83 -36.72 9.09
CA GLN A 7 -8.77 -35.85 8.38
C GLN A 7 -9.07 -34.55 9.15
N ASP A 8 -9.10 -34.62 10.49
CA ASP A 8 -9.27 -33.42 11.33
C ASP A 8 -8.07 -32.48 11.20
N LEU A 9 -6.84 -33.03 11.16
CA LEU A 9 -5.62 -32.26 10.91
C LEU A 9 -5.64 -31.59 9.53
N CYS A 10 -6.04 -32.31 8.48
CA CYS A 10 -6.16 -31.72 7.14
C CYS A 10 -7.18 -30.58 7.08
N LYS A 11 -8.34 -30.74 7.73
CA LYS A 11 -9.37 -29.69 7.81
C LYS A 11 -8.85 -28.45 8.54
N GLN A 12 -8.17 -28.65 9.66
CA GLN A 12 -7.59 -27.55 10.43
C GLN A 12 -6.51 -26.81 9.62
N GLN A 13 -5.66 -27.53 8.90
CA GLN A 13 -4.66 -26.94 8.01
C GLN A 13 -5.32 -26.13 6.88
N GLN A 14 -6.39 -26.65 6.27
CA GLN A 14 -7.11 -25.95 5.21
C GLN A 14 -7.77 -24.66 5.73
N GLN A 15 -8.46 -24.74 6.88
CA GLN A 15 -9.07 -23.57 7.51
C GLN A 15 -8.01 -22.50 7.83
N TYR A 16 -6.88 -22.93 8.39
CA TYR A 16 -5.77 -22.04 8.69
C TYR A 16 -5.21 -21.35 7.44
N ASN A 17 -5.01 -22.08 6.35
CA ASN A 17 -4.55 -21.51 5.09
C ASN A 17 -5.55 -20.50 4.51
N ASN A 18 -6.85 -20.75 4.61
CA ASN A 18 -7.88 -19.81 4.18
C ASN A 18 -7.79 -18.49 4.94
N VAL A 19 -7.63 -18.56 6.27
CA VAL A 19 -7.46 -17.37 7.12
C VAL A 19 -6.23 -16.56 6.69
N LEU A 20 -5.09 -17.21 6.40
CA LEU A 20 -3.89 -16.50 5.94
C LEU A 20 -4.11 -15.82 4.57
N ILE A 21 -4.82 -16.48 3.66
CA ILE A 21 -5.16 -15.93 2.34
C ILE A 21 -6.04 -14.70 2.50
N GLU A 22 -7.07 -14.77 3.34
CA GLU A 22 -8.00 -13.67 3.61
C GLU A 22 -7.28 -12.47 4.23
N ARG A 23 -6.51 -12.67 5.31
CA ARG A 23 -5.74 -11.59 5.96
C ARG A 23 -4.81 -10.87 4.98
N ARG A 24 -4.15 -11.64 4.11
CA ARG A 24 -3.28 -11.08 3.07
C ARG A 24 -4.06 -10.30 2.02
N ALA A 25 -5.22 -10.81 1.59
CA ALA A 25 -6.09 -10.14 0.64
C ALA A 25 -6.60 -8.81 1.21
N THR A 26 -7.05 -8.81 2.48
CA THR A 26 -7.46 -7.61 3.20
C THR A 26 -6.35 -6.56 3.22
N LEU A 27 -5.12 -6.96 3.56
CA LEU A 27 -4.00 -6.01 3.62
C LEU A 27 -3.68 -5.41 2.25
N ARG A 28 -3.70 -6.21 1.18
CA ARG A 28 -3.51 -5.74 -0.20
C ARG A 28 -4.61 -4.78 -0.63
N GLU A 29 -5.85 -5.05 -0.23
CA GLU A 29 -6.97 -4.17 -0.51
C GLU A 29 -6.82 -2.84 0.24
N GLN A 30 -6.42 -2.84 1.52
CA GLN A 30 -6.14 -1.60 2.24
C GLN A 30 -5.02 -0.77 1.60
N ILE A 31 -3.96 -1.42 1.08
CA ILE A 31 -2.90 -0.73 0.32
C ILE A 31 -3.46 -0.10 -0.96
N ARG A 32 -4.30 -0.83 -1.71
CA ARG A 32 -4.96 -0.33 -2.91
C ARG A 32 -5.82 0.89 -2.58
N GLN A 33 -6.63 0.81 -1.53
CA GLN A 33 -7.50 1.89 -1.08
C GLN A 33 -6.70 3.12 -0.60
N LEU A 34 -5.58 2.94 0.11
CA LEU A 34 -4.68 4.05 0.47
C LEU A 34 -4.17 4.78 -0.78
N ARG A 35 -3.74 4.05 -1.81
CA ARG A 35 -3.30 4.65 -3.09
C ARG A 35 -4.42 5.46 -3.73
N VAL A 36 -5.64 4.94 -3.71
CA VAL A 36 -6.83 5.63 -4.25
C VAL A 36 -7.14 6.89 -3.44
N ALA A 37 -7.10 6.81 -2.11
CA ALA A 37 -7.34 7.95 -1.23
C ALA A 37 -6.33 9.07 -1.46
N LEU A 38 -5.04 8.75 -1.60
CA LEU A 38 -4.01 9.74 -1.95
C LEU A 38 -4.26 10.37 -3.33
N ALA A 39 -4.61 9.56 -4.34
CA ALA A 39 -4.92 10.08 -5.67
C ALA A 39 -6.16 10.98 -5.66
N MET A 40 -7.19 10.62 -4.90
CA MET A 40 -8.41 11.42 -4.77
C MET A 40 -8.15 12.74 -4.04
N ASP A 41 -7.44 12.71 -2.91
CA ASP A 41 -7.06 13.91 -2.13
C ASP A 41 -6.29 14.94 -2.96
N LEU A 42 -5.42 14.47 -3.87
CA LEU A 42 -4.65 15.32 -4.77
C LEU A 42 -5.38 15.70 -6.08
N GLY A 43 -6.62 15.24 -6.29
CA GLY A 43 -7.36 15.47 -7.55
C GLY A 43 -6.75 14.75 -8.77
N LEU A 44 -6.02 13.66 -8.53
CA LEU A 44 -5.29 12.85 -9.51
C LEU A 44 -5.94 11.47 -9.76
N LEU A 45 -7.14 11.24 -9.23
CA LEU A 45 -7.87 9.99 -9.46
C LEU A 45 -8.06 9.78 -10.98
N GLU A 46 -7.65 8.60 -11.46
CA GLU A 46 -7.66 8.21 -12.89
C GLU A 46 -6.86 9.11 -13.84
N ARG A 47 -6.17 10.15 -13.33
CA ARG A 47 -5.30 10.98 -14.17
C ARG A 47 -4.05 10.20 -14.57
N THR A 48 -3.78 10.21 -15.87
CA THR A 48 -2.58 9.64 -16.45
C THR A 48 -1.70 10.71 -17.08
N TYR A 49 -0.43 10.36 -17.27
CA TYR A 49 0.55 11.16 -17.98
C TYR A 49 1.33 10.28 -18.97
N LYS A 50 1.94 10.91 -19.97
CA LYS A 50 2.91 10.24 -20.83
C LYS A 50 4.21 10.12 -20.06
N LYS A 51 4.88 8.97 -20.04
CA LYS A 51 6.16 8.82 -19.32
C LYS A 51 7.27 9.60 -20.02
N GLN A 52 7.23 9.58 -21.34
CA GLN A 52 8.14 10.27 -22.24
C GLN A 52 7.35 11.12 -23.23
N LEU A 53 7.96 12.20 -23.72
CA LEU A 53 7.31 13.12 -24.65
C LEU A 53 6.75 12.41 -25.90
N ASN A 54 7.48 11.42 -26.39
CA ASN A 54 7.18 10.70 -27.63
C ASN A 54 6.19 9.54 -27.45
N ASP A 55 5.71 9.29 -26.23
CA ASP A 55 4.72 8.23 -26.01
C ASP A 55 3.43 8.55 -26.79
N PRO A 56 2.79 7.55 -27.41
CA PRO A 56 1.61 7.76 -28.24
C PRO A 56 0.42 8.28 -27.42
N ALA A 57 0.28 7.84 -26.16
CA ALA A 57 -0.82 8.19 -25.28
C ALA A 57 -0.38 8.23 -23.80
N PRO A 58 -1.07 9.00 -22.94
CA PRO A 58 -0.82 9.00 -21.51
C PRO A 58 -1.39 7.74 -20.85
N THR A 59 -0.52 6.82 -20.45
CA THR A 59 -0.91 5.53 -19.86
C THR A 59 -0.53 5.40 -18.39
N GLU A 60 0.33 6.28 -17.88
CA GLU A 60 0.91 6.13 -16.56
C GLU A 60 0.15 6.94 -15.51
N LEU A 61 -0.29 6.31 -14.43
CA LEU A 61 -0.98 7.00 -13.33
C LEU A 61 -0.02 7.86 -12.50
N TYR A 62 -0.45 9.03 -12.02
CA TYR A 62 0.41 9.87 -11.17
C TYR A 62 0.75 9.25 -9.81
N VAL A 63 -0.18 8.47 -9.23
CA VAL A 63 0.04 7.76 -7.97
C VAL A 63 0.06 6.26 -8.26
N LYS A 64 1.13 5.57 -7.86
CA LYS A 64 1.33 4.14 -8.14
C LYS A 64 1.88 3.39 -6.94
N ILE A 65 1.56 2.10 -6.89
CA ILE A 65 2.20 1.15 -6.01
C ILE A 65 3.41 0.57 -6.75
N THR A 66 4.50 0.40 -6.01
CA THR A 66 5.72 -0.27 -6.45
C THR A 66 6.10 -1.32 -5.42
N ASP A 67 6.83 -2.35 -5.82
CA ASP A 67 7.38 -3.32 -4.89
C ASP A 67 8.50 -2.70 -4.00
N CYS A 68 9.11 -3.52 -3.15
CA CYS A 68 10.21 -3.09 -2.29
C CYS A 68 11.46 -2.63 -3.07
N ASN A 69 11.65 -3.10 -4.31
CA ASN A 69 12.76 -2.74 -5.20
C ASN A 69 12.44 -1.53 -6.10
N GLY A 70 11.22 -1.01 -6.04
CA GLY A 70 10.77 0.14 -6.84
C GLY A 70 10.24 -0.24 -8.23
N ALA A 71 10.08 -1.53 -8.54
CA ALA A 71 9.43 -1.96 -9.77
C ALA A 71 7.91 -1.70 -9.69
N PRO A 72 7.27 -1.27 -10.79
CA PRO A 72 5.81 -1.16 -10.85
C PRO A 72 5.16 -2.49 -10.44
N SER A 73 4.20 -2.43 -9.53
CA SER A 73 3.53 -3.63 -9.03
C SER A 73 2.11 -3.30 -8.64
N ASP A 74 1.19 -4.20 -8.99
CA ASP A 74 -0.17 -4.11 -8.50
C ASP A 74 -0.27 -4.61 -7.06
N ALA A 75 -1.22 -4.07 -6.29
CA ALA A 75 -1.43 -4.46 -4.90
C ALA A 75 -1.57 -5.98 -4.72
N HIS A 76 -2.21 -6.67 -5.67
CA HIS A 76 -2.42 -8.12 -5.62
C HIS A 76 -1.13 -8.95 -5.77
N GLN A 77 -0.06 -8.37 -6.33
CA GLN A 77 1.23 -9.02 -6.56
C GLN A 77 2.21 -8.79 -5.41
N LEU A 78 1.92 -7.83 -4.52
CA LEU A 78 2.80 -7.52 -3.40
C LEU A 78 3.04 -8.74 -2.51
N LYS A 79 4.32 -9.05 -2.29
CA LYS A 79 4.73 -10.16 -1.43
C LYS A 79 4.41 -9.84 0.02
N ALA A 80 3.79 -10.80 0.70
CA ALA A 80 3.54 -10.72 2.14
C ALA A 80 4.60 -11.54 2.90
N GLU A 81 5.06 -10.97 4.00
CA GLU A 81 5.83 -11.65 5.03
C GLU A 81 4.91 -11.89 6.23
N TYR A 82 5.26 -12.82 7.11
CA TYR A 82 4.43 -13.18 8.26
C TYR A 82 5.24 -13.05 9.54
N ASP A 83 4.62 -12.48 10.57
CA ASP A 83 5.21 -12.41 11.90
C ASP A 83 5.13 -13.76 12.65
N CYS A 84 5.59 -13.78 13.91
CA CYS A 84 5.54 -14.96 14.77
C CYS A 84 4.11 -15.42 15.14
N LEU A 85 3.11 -14.56 14.94
CA LEU A 85 1.69 -14.86 15.13
C LEU A 85 0.99 -15.16 13.80
N HIS A 86 1.77 -15.27 12.72
CA HIS A 86 1.30 -15.49 11.35
C HIS A 86 0.36 -14.40 10.83
N ASN A 87 0.49 -13.18 11.31
CA ASN A 87 -0.15 -12.03 10.70
C ASN A 87 0.69 -11.51 9.53
N PRO A 88 0.06 -11.24 8.38
CA PRO A 88 0.79 -10.73 7.23
C PRO A 88 1.22 -9.29 7.46
N ASN A 89 2.41 -8.96 6.97
CA ASN A 89 2.86 -7.61 6.72
C ASN A 89 3.38 -7.50 5.28
N ILE A 90 3.23 -6.31 4.68
CA ILE A 90 3.61 -6.06 3.30
C ILE A 90 4.39 -4.75 3.25
N THR A 91 5.63 -4.81 2.78
CA THR A 91 6.44 -3.63 2.48
C THR A 91 6.33 -3.28 1.00
N PHE A 92 5.96 -2.04 0.70
CA PHE A 92 5.75 -1.53 -0.66
C PHE A 92 6.24 -0.09 -0.79
N GLY A 93 6.44 0.37 -2.02
CA GLY A 93 6.66 1.78 -2.30
C GLY A 93 5.37 2.44 -2.79
N LEU A 94 5.00 3.57 -2.21
CA LEU A 94 3.96 4.44 -2.75
C LEU A 94 4.63 5.60 -3.48
N THR A 95 4.47 5.64 -4.80
CA THR A 95 5.15 6.58 -5.68
C THR A 95 4.18 7.63 -6.18
N LEU A 96 4.55 8.91 -5.99
CA LEU A 96 3.87 10.08 -6.53
C LEU A 96 4.78 10.72 -7.58
N THR A 97 4.30 10.82 -8.82
CA THR A 97 4.99 11.55 -9.87
C THR A 97 4.67 13.03 -9.81
N LEU A 98 5.70 13.87 -9.75
CA LEU A 98 5.61 15.32 -9.75
C LEU A 98 6.08 15.89 -11.09
N GLU A 99 5.56 17.07 -11.44
CA GLU A 99 5.91 17.78 -12.67
C GLU A 99 5.95 19.30 -12.45
N GLU A 100 6.84 19.98 -13.17
CA GLU A 100 6.88 21.45 -13.24
C GLU A 100 5.78 21.98 -14.18
N GLY A 101 5.34 21.15 -15.12
CA GLY A 101 4.21 21.43 -16.00
C GLY A 101 3.86 20.24 -16.90
N PRO A 102 2.68 20.24 -17.54
CA PRO A 102 2.15 19.09 -18.28
C PRO A 102 3.07 18.60 -19.42
N THR A 103 3.80 19.53 -20.05
CA THR A 103 4.70 19.25 -21.18
C THR A 103 6.18 19.21 -20.80
N ILE A 104 6.52 19.40 -19.52
CA ILE A 104 7.92 19.40 -19.04
C ILE A 104 8.33 17.98 -18.65
N TYR A 105 9.50 17.54 -19.14
CA TYR A 105 10.08 16.22 -18.94
C TYR A 105 11.57 16.33 -18.56
N PRO A 106 12.12 15.34 -17.81
CA PRO A 106 11.46 14.14 -17.30
C PRO A 106 10.55 14.47 -16.10
N LYS A 107 9.46 13.69 -15.97
CA LYS A 107 8.63 13.72 -14.78
C LYS A 107 9.42 13.15 -13.59
N LYS A 108 9.21 13.69 -12.39
CA LYS A 108 10.03 13.37 -11.20
C LYS A 108 9.25 12.44 -10.26
N PRO A 109 9.53 11.13 -10.22
CA PRO A 109 8.88 10.23 -9.28
C PRO A 109 9.46 10.39 -7.87
N VAL A 110 8.59 10.55 -6.87
CA VAL A 110 8.94 10.53 -5.45
C VAL A 110 8.36 9.26 -4.85
N ARG A 111 9.23 8.41 -4.29
CA ARG A 111 8.84 7.13 -3.71
C ARG A 111 9.09 7.14 -2.21
N LEU A 112 8.04 6.91 -1.43
CA LEU A 112 8.15 6.60 -0.01
C LEU A 112 7.91 5.12 0.23
N VAL A 113 8.78 4.49 1.03
CA VAL A 113 8.61 3.11 1.46
C VAL A 113 7.65 3.08 2.64
N ILE A 114 6.67 2.17 2.59
CA ILE A 114 5.65 1.97 3.61
C ILE A 114 5.54 0.47 3.90
N THR A 115 5.45 0.13 5.18
CA THR A 115 5.10 -1.23 5.61
C THR A 115 3.70 -1.21 6.20
N ALA A 116 2.80 -2.00 5.61
CA ALA A 116 1.46 -2.24 6.14
C ALA A 116 1.48 -3.51 7.01
N TYR A 117 0.97 -3.42 8.22
CA TYR A 117 0.82 -4.53 9.16
C TYR A 117 -0.65 -4.84 9.36
N TYR A 118 -1.02 -6.10 9.21
CA TYR A 118 -2.31 -6.59 9.69
C TYR A 118 -2.24 -6.76 11.22
N LEU A 119 -3.11 -6.07 11.96
CA LEU A 119 -3.15 -6.17 13.43
C LEU A 119 -4.32 -7.04 13.92
N SER A 120 -5.47 -6.90 13.28
CA SER A 120 -6.69 -7.62 13.61
C SER A 120 -7.68 -7.57 12.45
N GLU A 121 -8.81 -8.27 12.57
CA GLU A 121 -9.89 -8.27 11.57
C GLU A 121 -10.40 -6.88 11.22
N ASN A 122 -10.35 -5.95 12.18
CA ASN A 122 -10.87 -4.59 11.98
C ASN A 122 -9.78 -3.52 11.87
N SER A 123 -8.48 -3.88 11.92
CA SER A 123 -7.42 -2.86 11.96
C SER A 123 -6.12 -3.25 11.29
N VAL A 124 -5.55 -2.27 10.60
CA VAL A 124 -4.22 -2.32 9.99
C VAL A 124 -3.40 -1.13 10.47
N ARG A 125 -2.08 -1.20 10.30
CA ARG A 125 -1.17 -0.09 10.60
C ARG A 125 -0.23 0.16 9.43
N PHE A 126 -0.12 1.41 9.01
CA PHE A 126 0.85 1.85 8.01
C PHE A 126 2.03 2.51 8.73
N VAL A 127 3.24 2.07 8.40
CA VAL A 127 4.49 2.54 9.00
C VAL A 127 5.40 3.05 7.90
N PHE A 128 6.08 4.17 8.13
CA PHE A 128 7.12 4.69 7.23
C PHE A 128 8.51 4.32 7.80
N PRO A 129 9.07 3.14 7.45
CA PRO A 129 10.25 2.59 8.11
C PRO A 129 11.52 3.42 7.91
N ASN A 130 11.63 4.14 6.80
CA ASN A 130 12.85 4.86 6.41
C ASN A 130 12.84 6.34 6.81
N ILE A 131 11.97 6.72 7.75
CA ILE A 131 11.81 8.08 8.24
C ILE A 131 12.15 8.12 9.72
N ASP A 132 12.88 9.16 10.15
CA ASP A 132 13.22 9.36 11.56
C ASP A 132 11.97 9.37 12.45
N GLY A 133 12.04 8.63 13.57
CA GLY A 133 10.91 8.41 14.47
C GLY A 133 9.86 7.40 13.95
N THR A 134 10.05 6.86 12.74
CA THR A 134 9.29 5.75 12.16
C THR A 134 7.77 5.92 12.32
N PRO A 135 7.19 7.01 11.76
CA PRO A 135 5.82 7.37 12.03
C PRO A 135 4.87 6.24 11.60
N SER A 136 3.87 6.00 12.44
CA SER A 136 2.93 4.90 12.27
C SER A 136 1.49 5.35 12.49
N PHE A 137 0.58 4.86 11.66
CA PHE A 137 -0.81 5.28 11.63
C PHE A 137 -1.70 4.04 11.61
N GLY A 138 -2.56 3.91 12.62
CA GLY A 138 -3.58 2.86 12.67
C GLY A 138 -4.79 3.26 11.83
N VAL A 139 -5.30 2.33 11.03
CA VAL A 139 -6.49 2.50 10.20
C VAL A 139 -7.46 1.37 10.53
N ARG A 140 -8.72 1.71 10.81
CA ARG A 140 -9.77 0.70 10.93
C ARG A 140 -10.30 0.35 9.56
N ILE A 141 -10.51 -0.93 9.31
CA ILE A 141 -10.90 -1.44 7.99
C ILE A 141 -12.30 -0.95 7.60
N ASP A 142 -13.21 -0.91 8.57
CA ASP A 142 -14.63 -0.58 8.37
C ASP A 142 -14.95 0.92 8.53
N ASP A 143 -13.95 1.76 8.83
CA ASP A 143 -14.16 3.20 8.85
C ASP A 143 -14.46 3.70 7.43
N ASP A 144 -15.11 4.85 7.33
CA ASP A 144 -15.49 5.47 6.06
C ASP A 144 -14.31 5.60 5.09
N GLU A 145 -14.46 5.10 3.86
CA GLU A 145 -13.37 5.00 2.89
C GLU A 145 -12.79 6.36 2.51
N GLN A 146 -13.57 7.44 2.61
CA GLN A 146 -13.12 8.79 2.27
C GLN A 146 -12.21 9.38 3.36
N SER A 147 -12.38 8.97 4.61
CA SER A 147 -11.73 9.60 5.77
C SER A 147 -10.74 8.70 6.52
N LYS A 148 -10.86 7.37 6.41
CA LYS A 148 -10.02 6.43 7.19
C LYS A 148 -8.51 6.56 6.92
N PHE A 149 -8.13 7.09 5.76
CA PHE A 149 -6.73 7.29 5.39
C PHE A 149 -6.24 8.74 5.56
N THR A 150 -7.07 9.70 6.01
CA THR A 150 -6.71 11.13 6.02
C THR A 150 -5.39 11.40 6.72
N GLN A 151 -5.15 10.78 7.88
CA GLN A 151 -3.89 10.96 8.62
C GLN A 151 -2.67 10.40 7.87
N VAL A 152 -2.83 9.23 7.23
CA VAL A 152 -1.75 8.59 6.45
C VAL A 152 -1.42 9.43 5.21
N VAL A 153 -2.45 9.94 4.52
CA VAL A 153 -2.33 10.79 3.34
C VAL A 153 -1.68 12.12 3.69
N GLU A 154 -2.10 12.77 4.78
CA GLU A 154 -1.48 14.02 5.22
C GLU A 154 -0.01 13.81 5.60
N ALA A 155 0.30 12.76 6.36
CA ALA A 155 1.67 12.40 6.66
C ALA A 155 2.50 12.15 5.39
N TYR A 156 1.96 11.43 4.41
CA TYR A 156 2.62 11.19 3.13
C TYR A 156 2.97 12.52 2.43
N LYS A 157 2.01 13.46 2.32
CA LYS A 157 2.25 14.77 1.69
C LYS A 157 3.34 15.56 2.41
N GLN A 158 3.29 15.62 3.74
CA GLN A 158 4.31 16.30 4.55
C GLN A 158 5.70 15.68 4.37
N LEU A 159 5.80 14.35 4.29
CA LEU A 159 7.06 13.65 4.04
C LEU A 159 7.60 13.89 2.62
N VAL A 160 6.72 13.92 1.61
CA VAL A 160 7.10 14.32 0.25
C VAL A 160 7.66 15.74 0.25
N MET A 161 7.00 16.70 0.90
CA MET A 161 7.49 18.08 1.00
C MET A 161 8.87 18.16 1.67
N LYS A 162 9.09 17.43 2.76
CA LYS A 162 10.38 17.38 3.46
C LYS A 162 11.52 16.87 2.58
N THR A 163 11.24 15.96 1.64
CA THR A 163 12.23 15.49 0.65
C THR A 163 12.83 16.64 -0.17
N PHE A 164 12.13 17.77 -0.29
CA PHE A 164 12.55 18.93 -1.08
C PHE A 164 12.87 20.19 -0.26
N THR A 165 12.71 20.12 1.06
CA THR A 165 13.01 21.27 1.93
C THR A 165 14.47 21.15 2.37
N ILE A 166 15.34 21.99 1.80
CA ILE A 166 16.76 22.11 2.16
C ILE A 166 16.91 22.97 3.41
#